data_AF-A0A1H9WXS6-F1
#
_entry.id   AF-A0A1H9WXS6-F1
#
_cell.length_a   1.000
_cell.length_b   1.000
_cell.length_c   1.000
_cell.angle_alpha   90.00
_cell.angle_beta   90.00
_cell.angle_gamma   90.00
#
_symmetry.space_group_name_H-M   'P 1'
#
loop_
_entity.id
_entity.type
_entity.pdbx_description
1 polymer ?
#
loop_
_entity_poly.entity_id
_entity_poly.type
_entity_poly.pdbx_seq_one_letter_code
_entity_poly.pdbx_strand_id
1 'polypeptide(L)'
;MAEREEPASSSGVVDRSEGFGERLLGSLLDRAHQMPPHLIAPLVAQEIAIIGGRDVEIFLPEYDQLTLVPLRGEGLVVGVPQPIDGSLPGAAFRTDRTVEEPHEQGVRVFVPLLDGTDRVGVLAFTIDSVDDDDRRLTRRLAGLVADMFVTKGMYTDSFFQARRRQPMSLSAELQWQLLPPLTMTTPQVAVAGALEPAYDVAGDSFDYAFNEDILHLAMIDAMGHGLGAAVMATLAVGAYRHARRFDLGLEEMYAAMDAAVATQFTADHFATAQMARLDVRSGRLQWVNAGHPAPLLLRDHRVLASLDSPTTLPVGYGGASPVVSEYALERGDRVLFFTDGVVEEHREGGEQFGMARLINLVERASRDGGAVQEVVRRLSRTLMRERGDVTTDDATLLLLEWRGGSADHLANVAEELG
;
A
#
# COMPACT_ATOMS: atom_id res chain seq x y z
N MET A 1 -8.21 -48.06 59.43
CA MET A 1 -8.13 -48.18 57.95
C MET A 1 -8.56 -46.85 57.38
N ALA A 2 -7.68 -46.26 56.57
CA ALA A 2 -7.76 -44.95 55.93
C ALA A 2 -9.16 -44.50 55.47
N GLU A 3 -9.60 -43.35 55.96
CA GLU A 3 -10.51 -42.47 55.23
C GLU A 3 -9.67 -41.78 54.14
N ARG A 4 -10.10 -41.93 52.89
CA ARG A 4 -9.54 -41.23 51.74
C ARG A 4 -10.08 -39.80 51.75
N GLU A 5 -9.22 -38.82 51.94
CA GLU A 5 -9.46 -37.44 51.52
C GLU A 5 -9.35 -37.37 49.99
N GLU A 6 -10.43 -36.96 49.33
CA GLU A 6 -10.42 -36.51 47.93
C GLU A 6 -9.70 -35.16 47.83
N PRO A 7 -8.87 -34.91 46.80
CA PRO A 7 -8.34 -33.58 46.57
C PRO A 7 -9.44 -32.71 45.97
N ALA A 8 -9.77 -31.61 46.65
CA ALA A 8 -10.63 -30.57 46.13
C ALA A 8 -10.05 -30.02 44.81
N SER A 9 -10.82 -30.16 43.73
CA SER A 9 -10.55 -29.49 42.46
C SER A 9 -10.62 -27.98 42.67
N SER A 10 -9.48 -27.29 42.69
CA SER A 10 -9.44 -25.84 42.59
C SER A 10 -9.95 -25.45 41.19
N SER A 11 -11.23 -25.12 41.07
CA SER A 11 -11.74 -24.46 39.88
C SER A 11 -11.04 -23.11 39.77
N GLY A 12 -10.02 -23.01 38.93
CA GLY A 12 -9.35 -21.76 38.61
C GLY A 12 -10.36 -20.80 38.00
N VAL A 13 -10.84 -19.85 38.80
CA VAL A 13 -11.66 -18.76 38.30
C VAL A 13 -10.74 -17.88 37.46
N VAL A 14 -10.95 -17.88 36.15
CA VAL A 14 -10.26 -16.98 35.22
C VAL A 14 -10.62 -15.55 35.62
N ASP A 15 -9.62 -14.73 35.93
CA ASP A 15 -9.83 -13.30 36.17
C ASP A 15 -10.32 -12.65 34.87
N ARG A 16 -11.48 -11.98 34.94
CA ARG A 16 -12.14 -11.28 33.83
C ARG A 16 -12.23 -9.78 34.09
N SER A 17 -11.48 -9.26 35.06
CA SER A 17 -11.43 -7.83 35.32
C SER A 17 -10.58 -7.13 34.27
N GLU A 18 -11.06 -5.99 33.76
CA GLU A 18 -10.35 -5.29 32.69
C GLU A 18 -9.05 -4.65 33.21
N GLY A 19 -7.98 -4.81 32.44
CA GLY A 19 -6.75 -4.03 32.63
C GLY A 19 -6.94 -2.55 32.28
N PHE A 20 -5.97 -1.70 32.63
CA PHE A 20 -5.98 -0.29 32.18
C PHE A 20 -5.96 -0.18 30.64
N GLY A 21 -5.06 -0.92 29.99
CA GLY A 21 -4.97 -0.92 28.53
C GLY A 21 -6.23 -1.48 27.85
N GLU A 22 -6.88 -2.47 28.46
CA GLU A 22 -8.16 -3.01 27.96
C GLU A 22 -9.27 -1.97 28.05
N ARG A 23 -9.40 -1.25 29.17
CA ARG A 23 -10.35 -0.13 29.28
C ARG A 23 -10.08 0.96 28.26
N LEU A 24 -8.81 1.33 28.05
CA LEU A 24 -8.42 2.37 27.11
C LEU A 24 -8.78 1.98 25.67
N LEU A 25 -8.34 0.81 25.23
CA LEU A 25 -8.60 0.31 23.88
C LEU A 25 -10.09 -0.01 23.67
N GLY A 26 -10.75 -0.56 24.69
CA GLY A 26 -12.19 -0.84 24.71
C GLY A 26 -13.03 0.44 24.57
N SER A 27 -12.69 1.49 25.34
CA SER A 27 -13.33 2.82 25.21
C SER A 27 -13.26 3.35 23.78
N LEU A 28 -12.09 3.25 23.14
CA LEU A 28 -11.91 3.70 21.77
C LEU A 28 -12.72 2.84 20.79
N LEU A 29 -12.69 1.51 20.91
CA LEU A 29 -13.45 0.57 20.07
C LEU A 29 -14.97 0.77 20.16
N ASP A 30 -15.49 0.93 21.37
CA ASP A 30 -16.92 1.12 21.64
C ASP A 30 -17.41 2.43 21.03
N ARG A 31 -16.65 3.52 21.22
CA ARG A 31 -17.00 4.83 20.67
C ARG A 31 -16.84 4.85 19.14
N ALA A 32 -15.81 4.20 18.61
CA ALA A 32 -15.48 4.24 17.18
C ALA A 32 -16.66 3.79 16.31
N HIS A 33 -17.49 2.86 16.75
CA HIS A 33 -18.61 2.33 15.95
C HIS A 33 -19.59 3.42 15.47
N GLN A 34 -20.03 4.30 16.37
CA GLN A 34 -21.03 5.34 16.06
C GLN A 34 -20.44 6.73 15.88
N MET A 35 -19.11 6.85 15.98
CA MET A 35 -18.47 8.15 15.97
C MET A 35 -18.42 8.77 14.56
N PRO A 36 -18.85 10.04 14.40
CA PRO A 36 -18.63 10.79 13.16
C PRO A 36 -17.15 11.16 12.98
N PRO A 37 -16.63 11.26 11.74
CA PRO A 37 -15.19 11.31 11.50
C PRO A 37 -14.47 12.55 12.06
N HIS A 38 -15.18 13.69 12.20
CA HIS A 38 -14.62 14.90 12.80
C HIS A 38 -14.29 14.76 14.30
N LEU A 39 -14.81 13.74 14.98
CA LEU A 39 -14.50 13.45 16.38
C LEU A 39 -13.30 12.53 16.58
N ILE A 40 -12.67 12.03 15.50
CA ILE A 40 -11.44 11.22 15.61
C ILE A 40 -10.33 12.02 16.29
N ALA A 41 -10.08 13.24 15.81
CA ALA A 41 -9.05 14.12 16.36
C ALA A 41 -9.19 14.37 17.88
N PRO A 42 -10.34 14.85 18.40
CA PRO A 42 -10.49 15.08 19.84
C PRO A 42 -10.49 13.78 20.65
N LEU A 43 -10.99 12.66 20.10
CA LEU A 43 -10.88 11.36 20.78
C LEU A 43 -9.42 10.93 20.93
N VAL A 44 -8.62 10.98 19.86
CA VAL A 44 -7.19 10.63 19.93
C VAL A 44 -6.46 11.54 20.91
N ALA A 45 -6.73 12.84 20.89
CA ALA A 45 -6.14 13.77 21.85
C ALA A 45 -6.50 13.43 23.30
N GLN A 46 -7.77 13.03 23.56
CA GLN A 46 -8.22 12.59 24.87
C GLN A 46 -7.53 11.30 25.33
N GLU A 47 -7.48 10.27 24.48
CA GLU A 47 -6.87 8.98 24.84
C GLU A 47 -5.35 9.11 25.06
N ILE A 48 -4.68 9.97 24.29
CA ILE A 48 -3.27 10.31 24.53
C ILE A 48 -3.09 11.08 25.84
N ALA A 49 -4.00 12.01 26.18
CA ALA A 49 -3.94 12.72 27.45
C ALA A 49 -4.12 11.80 28.67
N ILE A 50 -4.93 10.73 28.55
CA ILE A 50 -5.13 9.74 29.61
C ILE A 50 -3.83 9.00 29.95
N ILE A 51 -2.96 8.77 28.96
CA ILE A 51 -1.64 8.17 29.16
C ILE A 51 -0.55 9.20 29.49
N GLY A 52 -0.92 10.45 29.82
CA GLY A 52 0.02 11.52 30.17
C GLY A 52 0.66 12.23 28.97
N GLY A 53 0.18 11.94 27.76
CA GLY A 53 0.65 12.59 26.54
C GLY A 53 0.01 13.97 26.30
N ARG A 54 0.69 14.80 25.51
CA ARG A 54 0.27 16.17 25.17
C ARG A 54 0.84 16.61 23.83
N ASP A 55 0.48 17.81 23.38
CA ASP A 55 0.92 18.39 22.11
C ASP A 55 0.62 17.46 20.90
N VAL A 56 -0.56 16.85 20.89
CA VAL A 56 -0.89 15.76 19.97
C VAL A 56 -1.00 16.28 18.54
N GLU A 57 -0.32 15.63 17.60
CA GLU A 57 -0.40 15.90 16.16
C GLU A 57 -0.67 14.60 15.42
N ILE A 58 -1.41 14.68 14.33
CA ILE A 58 -1.59 13.55 13.41
C ILE A 58 -1.16 14.02 12.03
N PHE A 59 -0.23 13.32 11.43
CA PHE A 59 0.25 13.58 10.07
C PHE A 59 -0.31 12.55 9.10
N LEU A 60 -0.83 13.00 7.96
CA LEU A 60 -1.25 12.15 6.85
C LEU A 60 -0.32 12.35 5.64
N PRO A 61 0.05 11.31 4.89
CA PRO A 61 0.89 11.46 3.72
C PRO A 61 0.11 12.10 2.57
N GLU A 62 0.74 13.06 1.92
CA GLU A 62 0.29 13.57 0.62
C GLU A 62 0.29 12.46 -0.43
N TYR A 63 -0.49 12.64 -1.52
CA TYR A 63 -0.65 11.61 -2.56
C TYR A 63 0.66 11.29 -3.30
N ASP A 64 1.56 12.27 -3.43
CA ASP A 64 2.91 12.09 -3.99
C ASP A 64 3.90 11.45 -3.01
N GLN A 65 3.50 11.21 -1.76
CA GLN A 65 4.34 10.69 -0.67
C GLN A 65 5.66 11.45 -0.48
N LEU A 66 5.67 12.76 -0.73
CA LEU A 66 6.82 13.63 -0.46
C LEU A 66 6.71 14.34 0.89
N THR A 67 5.48 14.62 1.33
CA THR A 67 5.18 15.40 2.53
C THR A 67 4.17 14.70 3.45
N LEU A 68 4.38 14.86 4.76
CA LEU A 68 3.44 14.57 5.83
C LEU A 68 2.70 15.86 6.21
N VAL A 69 1.38 15.87 6.06
CA VAL A 69 0.52 17.03 6.28
C VAL A 69 -0.21 16.90 7.63
N PRO A 70 -0.13 17.91 8.52
CA PRO A 70 -0.83 17.86 9.80
C PRO A 70 -2.35 17.96 9.61
N LEU A 71 -3.07 17.01 10.20
CA LEU A 71 -4.52 17.02 10.28
C LEU A 71 -5.00 18.13 11.21
N ARG A 72 -6.05 18.84 10.80
CA ARG A 72 -6.71 19.83 11.65
C ARG A 72 -7.86 19.18 12.41
N GLY A 73 -7.94 19.46 13.69
CA GLY A 73 -9.04 19.00 14.54
C GLY A 73 -8.92 19.54 15.96
N GLU A 74 -10.03 19.52 16.69
CA GLU A 74 -10.03 19.90 18.10
C GLU A 74 -9.09 18.98 18.91
N GLY A 75 -8.35 19.56 19.86
CA GLY A 75 -7.38 18.83 20.68
C GLY A 75 -6.03 18.54 20.02
N LEU A 76 -5.90 18.76 18.71
CA LEU A 76 -4.64 18.62 18.00
C LEU A 76 -3.89 19.96 17.92
N VAL A 77 -2.57 19.89 18.09
CA VAL A 77 -1.67 20.96 17.68
C VAL A 77 -1.62 20.94 16.15
N VAL A 78 -1.74 22.11 15.53
CA VAL A 78 -1.63 22.23 14.07
C VAL A 78 -0.22 22.71 13.75
N GLY A 79 0.68 21.76 13.48
CA GLY A 79 2.03 22.04 13.03
C GLY A 79 2.11 22.51 11.57
N VAL A 80 3.32 22.47 11.02
CA VAL A 80 3.58 22.71 9.59
C VAL A 80 3.80 21.38 8.86
N PRO A 81 3.53 21.30 7.55
CA PRO A 81 3.87 20.12 6.75
C PRO A 81 5.35 19.75 6.88
N GLN A 82 5.64 18.46 7.02
CA GLN A 82 6.99 17.92 7.25
C GLN A 82 7.42 17.06 6.05
N PRO A 83 8.63 17.21 5.51
CA PRO A 83 9.09 16.34 4.43
C PRO A 83 9.21 14.89 4.92
N ILE A 84 8.79 13.89 4.14
CA ILE A 84 8.96 12.47 4.50
C ILE A 84 10.44 12.10 4.58
N ASP A 85 11.27 12.66 3.71
CA ASP A 85 12.71 12.45 3.75
C ASP A 85 13.38 13.52 4.61
N GLY A 86 14.15 13.09 5.62
CA GLY A 86 14.95 13.97 6.46
C GLY A 86 14.24 14.55 7.69
N SER A 87 12.98 14.22 7.93
CA SER A 87 12.27 14.56 9.19
C SER A 87 12.11 13.34 10.10
N LEU A 88 11.86 13.58 11.39
CA LEU A 88 11.56 12.55 12.38
C LEU A 88 10.21 11.85 12.16
N PRO A 89 9.08 12.55 11.93
CA PRO A 89 7.84 11.85 11.56
C PRO A 89 8.02 11.09 10.25
N GLY A 90 8.78 11.62 9.29
CA GLY A 90 9.14 10.92 8.07
C GLY A 90 10.01 9.67 8.31
N ALA A 91 10.88 9.67 9.31
CA ALA A 91 11.63 8.47 9.70
C ALA A 91 10.69 7.39 10.28
N ALA A 92 9.72 7.78 11.13
CA ALA A 92 8.73 6.85 11.65
C ALA A 92 7.88 6.24 10.53
N PHE A 93 7.40 7.09 9.61
CA PHE A 93 6.65 6.68 8.42
C PHE A 93 7.44 5.70 7.54
N ARG A 94 8.71 5.99 7.23
CA ARG A 94 9.50 5.18 6.28
C ARG A 94 9.98 3.85 6.86
N THR A 95 10.14 3.76 8.18
CA THR A 95 10.74 2.60 8.84
C THR A 95 9.72 1.69 9.53
N ASP A 96 8.44 2.10 9.58
CA ASP A 96 7.38 1.41 10.31
C ASP A 96 7.71 1.22 11.80
N ARG A 97 8.51 2.14 12.36
CA ARG A 97 8.99 2.09 13.75
C ARG A 97 8.70 3.39 14.46
N THR A 98 8.44 3.29 15.75
CA THR A 98 8.38 4.44 16.64
C THR A 98 9.73 5.16 16.69
N VAL A 99 9.70 6.47 16.55
CA VAL A 99 10.87 7.36 16.71
C VAL A 99 10.64 8.22 17.94
N GLU A 100 11.66 8.32 18.78
CA GLU A 100 11.64 9.07 20.03
C GLU A 100 12.74 10.14 20.00
N GLU A 101 12.39 11.37 20.35
CA GLU A 101 13.31 12.50 20.42
C GLU A 101 13.22 13.18 21.79
N PRO A 102 14.35 13.38 22.50
CA PRO A 102 14.35 14.21 23.70
C PRO A 102 13.82 15.61 23.40
N HIS A 103 12.85 16.06 24.18
CA HIS A 103 12.19 17.36 24.05
C HIS A 103 12.39 18.15 25.35
N GLU A 104 12.26 19.49 25.32
CA GLU A 104 12.47 20.35 26.51
C GLU A 104 11.60 19.95 27.73
N GLN A 105 10.57 19.18 27.46
CA GLN A 105 9.41 18.98 28.29
C GLN A 105 9.00 17.49 28.34
N GLY A 106 9.96 16.60 28.07
CA GLY A 106 9.77 15.14 28.05
C GLY A 106 10.42 14.50 26.82
N VAL A 107 9.71 13.59 26.18
CA VAL A 107 10.09 12.88 24.96
C VAL A 107 9.00 13.11 23.92
N ARG A 108 9.37 13.59 22.73
CA ARG A 108 8.49 13.63 21.56
C ARG A 108 8.51 12.26 20.91
N VAL A 109 7.34 11.64 20.80
CA VAL A 109 7.16 10.30 20.23
C VAL A 109 6.45 10.42 18.91
N PHE A 110 6.95 9.74 17.89
CA PHE A 110 6.34 9.63 16.56
C PHE A 110 6.04 8.15 16.29
N VAL A 111 4.76 7.79 16.21
CA VAL A 111 4.29 6.42 16.04
C VAL A 111 3.61 6.29 14.68
N PRO A 112 4.06 5.35 13.82
CA PRO A 112 3.40 5.14 12.53
C PRO A 112 1.97 4.63 12.73
N LEU A 113 1.04 5.16 11.94
CA LEU A 113 -0.34 4.69 11.83
C LEU A 113 -0.39 3.68 10.68
N LEU A 114 -0.53 2.39 11.00
CA LEU A 114 -0.52 1.29 10.03
C LEU A 114 -1.88 0.60 10.01
N ASP A 115 -2.49 0.48 8.84
CA ASP A 115 -3.61 -0.42 8.57
C ASP A 115 -3.07 -1.66 7.84
N GLY A 116 -2.95 -2.77 8.56
CA GLY A 116 -2.11 -3.89 8.15
C GLY A 116 -0.67 -3.43 7.92
N THR A 117 -0.29 -3.26 6.66
CA THR A 117 1.03 -2.73 6.26
C THR A 117 0.97 -1.47 5.41
N ASP A 118 -0.23 -0.94 5.16
CA ASP A 118 -0.41 0.35 4.50
C ASP A 118 -0.17 1.48 5.49
N ARG A 119 0.50 2.54 5.03
CA ARG A 119 0.97 3.63 5.89
C ARG A 119 -0.02 4.77 5.85
N VAL A 120 -0.97 4.75 6.78
CA VAL A 120 -2.03 5.75 6.89
C VAL A 120 -1.49 7.11 7.33
N GLY A 121 -0.45 7.14 8.17
CA GLY A 121 0.09 8.38 8.71
C GLY A 121 1.06 8.20 9.86
N VAL A 122 1.23 9.26 10.67
CA VAL A 122 2.06 9.27 11.88
C VAL A 122 1.34 10.03 12.98
N LEU A 123 1.17 9.41 14.14
CA LEU A 123 0.73 10.05 15.36
C LEU A 123 1.95 10.58 16.11
N ALA A 124 1.91 11.84 16.54
CA ALA A 124 2.95 12.43 17.34
C ALA A 124 2.39 13.04 18.63
N PHE A 125 3.11 12.90 19.74
CA PHE A 125 2.76 13.51 21.01
C PHE A 125 4.00 13.60 21.90
N THR A 126 3.94 14.43 22.93
CA THR A 126 4.99 14.58 23.95
C THR A 126 4.54 13.90 25.23
N ILE A 127 5.42 13.17 25.90
CA ILE A 127 5.15 12.53 27.20
C ILE A 127 6.38 12.69 28.10
N ASP A 128 6.21 12.72 29.43
CA ASP A 128 7.31 13.00 30.36
C ASP A 128 8.47 12.00 30.26
N SER A 129 8.15 10.71 30.05
CA SER A 129 9.09 9.61 29.84
C SER A 129 8.44 8.50 29.03
N VAL A 130 9.25 7.63 28.41
CA VAL A 130 8.76 6.48 27.63
C VAL A 130 9.40 5.20 28.13
N ASP A 131 8.59 4.30 28.68
CA ASP A 131 8.97 2.93 28.99
C ASP A 131 8.45 1.91 27.97
N ASP A 132 8.68 0.62 28.23
CA ASP A 132 8.26 -0.44 27.31
C ASP A 132 6.75 -0.70 27.31
N ASP A 133 6.05 -0.39 28.40
CA ASP A 133 4.59 -0.47 28.47
C ASP A 133 3.95 0.67 27.67
N ASP A 134 4.49 1.88 27.76
CA ASP A 134 4.09 3.02 26.92
C ASP A 134 4.25 2.67 25.44
N ARG A 135 5.42 2.16 25.03
CA ARG A 135 5.70 1.76 23.65
C ARG A 135 4.70 0.71 23.14
N ARG A 136 4.34 -0.27 23.98
CA ARG A 136 3.36 -1.31 23.63
C ARG A 136 1.95 -0.72 23.51
N LEU A 137 1.54 0.09 24.48
CA LEU A 137 0.21 0.67 24.54
C LEU A 137 -0.03 1.63 23.37
N THR A 138 0.91 2.56 23.14
CA THR A 138 0.79 3.53 22.05
C THR A 138 0.81 2.85 20.69
N ARG A 139 1.56 1.75 20.49
CA ARG A 139 1.52 1.01 19.22
C ARG A 139 0.14 0.39 18.96
N ARG A 140 -0.51 -0.16 19.99
CA ARG A 140 -1.87 -0.70 19.89
C ARG A 140 -2.89 0.41 19.61
N LEU A 141 -2.76 1.53 20.31
CA LEU A 141 -3.60 2.71 20.09
C LEU A 141 -3.44 3.23 18.66
N ALA A 142 -2.22 3.35 18.16
CA ALA A 142 -1.91 3.78 16.80
C ALA A 142 -2.54 2.86 15.73
N GLY A 143 -2.54 1.55 15.95
CA GLY A 143 -3.26 0.59 15.09
C GLY A 143 -4.76 0.88 15.02
N LEU A 144 -5.42 1.01 16.17
CA LEU A 144 -6.85 1.34 16.20
C LEU A 144 -7.15 2.71 15.58
N VAL A 145 -6.28 3.69 15.78
CA VAL A 145 -6.41 5.01 15.14
C VAL A 145 -6.29 4.89 13.62
N ALA A 146 -5.36 4.09 13.12
CA ALA A 146 -5.22 3.82 11.69
C ALA A 146 -6.48 3.16 11.11
N ASP A 147 -7.00 2.12 11.77
CA ASP A 147 -8.26 1.45 11.38
C ASP A 147 -9.43 2.44 11.32
N MET A 148 -9.48 3.39 12.26
CA MET A 148 -10.50 4.43 12.25
C MET A 148 -10.33 5.40 11.08
N PHE A 149 -9.11 5.83 10.74
CA PHE A 149 -8.90 6.66 9.54
C PHE A 149 -9.36 5.96 8.26
N VAL A 150 -9.07 4.66 8.14
CA VAL A 150 -9.47 3.86 6.96
C VAL A 150 -10.98 3.68 6.91
N THR A 151 -11.58 3.14 7.97
CA THR A 151 -13.01 2.83 8.02
C THR A 151 -13.90 4.07 7.95
N LYS A 152 -13.47 5.18 8.58
CA LYS A 152 -14.21 6.45 8.59
C LYS A 152 -13.95 7.27 7.33
N GLY A 153 -12.79 7.09 6.70
CA GLY A 153 -12.44 7.72 5.42
C GLY A 153 -13.39 7.36 4.28
N MET A 154 -14.06 6.20 4.36
CA MET A 154 -15.03 5.75 3.34
C MET A 154 -16.26 6.65 3.21
N TYR A 155 -16.56 7.51 4.19
CA TYR A 155 -17.76 8.36 4.18
C TYR A 155 -17.49 9.80 4.66
N THR A 156 -16.23 10.25 4.57
CA THR A 156 -15.86 11.66 4.74
C THR A 156 -14.81 12.09 3.73
N ASP A 157 -14.98 13.30 3.21
CA ASP A 157 -13.96 13.91 2.36
C ASP A 157 -12.85 14.59 3.17
N SER A 158 -12.99 14.73 4.50
CA SER A 158 -12.06 15.53 5.30
C SER A 158 -10.63 14.99 5.28
N PHE A 159 -10.43 13.67 5.29
CA PHE A 159 -9.09 13.07 5.20
C PHE A 159 -8.53 13.19 3.78
N PHE A 160 -9.39 13.00 2.78
CA PHE A 160 -9.05 13.19 1.38
C PHE A 160 -8.64 14.64 1.08
N GLN A 161 -9.32 15.63 1.68
CA GLN A 161 -8.98 17.05 1.59
C GLN A 161 -7.71 17.39 2.37
N ALA A 162 -7.53 16.84 3.58
CA ALA A 162 -6.35 17.11 4.41
C ALA A 162 -5.04 16.64 3.75
N ARG A 163 -5.08 15.53 3.00
CA ARG A 163 -3.94 14.98 2.25
C ARG A 163 -3.59 15.77 1.00
N ARG A 164 -4.46 16.66 0.50
CA ARG A 164 -4.25 17.36 -0.78
C ARG A 164 -3.72 18.77 -0.56
N ARG A 165 -2.52 19.06 -1.07
CA ARG A 165 -1.99 20.43 -1.08
C ARG A 165 -2.09 21.12 -2.43
N GLN A 166 -2.42 20.36 -3.46
CA GLN A 166 -2.62 20.84 -4.83
C GLN A 166 -4.00 20.41 -5.35
N PRO A 167 -4.58 21.15 -6.32
CA PRO A 167 -5.76 20.67 -7.04
C PRO A 167 -5.46 19.33 -7.72
N MET A 168 -6.42 18.41 -7.67
CA MET A 168 -6.33 17.10 -8.33
C MET A 168 -7.24 17.12 -9.57
N SER A 169 -6.77 16.58 -10.68
CA SER A 169 -7.57 16.42 -11.89
C SER A 169 -8.70 15.40 -11.66
N LEU A 170 -9.79 15.50 -12.43
CA LEU A 170 -10.88 14.51 -12.35
C LEU A 170 -10.38 13.10 -12.71
N SER A 171 -9.46 13.00 -13.67
CA SER A 171 -8.85 11.72 -14.06
C SER A 171 -8.10 11.10 -12.89
N ALA A 172 -7.32 11.90 -12.17
CA ALA A 172 -6.58 11.45 -11.00
C ALA A 172 -7.52 11.05 -9.86
N GLU A 173 -8.60 11.80 -9.62
CA GLU A 173 -9.62 11.41 -8.64
C GLU A 173 -10.25 10.04 -8.97
N LEU A 174 -10.54 9.77 -10.26
CA LEU A 174 -11.05 8.47 -10.69
C LEU A 174 -10.04 7.34 -10.47
N GLN A 175 -8.76 7.57 -10.80
CA GLN A 175 -7.73 6.55 -10.60
C GLN A 175 -7.49 6.25 -9.12
N TRP A 176 -7.36 7.27 -8.27
CA TRP A 176 -7.16 7.07 -6.83
C TRP A 176 -8.32 6.34 -6.15
N GLN A 177 -9.55 6.49 -6.65
CA GLN A 177 -10.70 5.71 -6.16
C GLN A 177 -10.71 4.26 -6.64
N LEU A 178 -10.02 3.97 -7.75
CA LEU A 178 -9.99 2.66 -8.36
C LEU A 178 -8.92 1.75 -7.74
N LEU A 179 -7.78 2.32 -7.34
CA LEU A 179 -6.63 1.58 -6.83
C LEU A 179 -6.95 0.77 -5.56
N PRO A 180 -6.33 -0.42 -5.40
CA PRO A 180 -6.23 -1.06 -4.08
C PRO A 180 -5.32 -0.23 -3.15
N PRO A 181 -5.20 -0.58 -1.86
CA PRO A 181 -4.17 0.01 -1.00
C PRO A 181 -2.79 -0.04 -1.67
N LEU A 182 -1.97 1.00 -1.50
CA LEU A 182 -0.69 1.06 -2.22
C LEU A 182 0.29 -0.02 -1.76
N THR A 183 0.09 -0.59 -0.57
CA THR A 183 0.95 -1.63 -0.02
C THR A 183 0.13 -2.75 0.61
N MET A 184 0.54 -3.99 0.35
CA MET A 184 0.10 -5.16 1.11
C MET A 184 1.29 -6.05 1.39
N THR A 185 1.49 -6.42 2.64
CA THR A 185 2.57 -7.33 3.05
C THR A 185 2.03 -8.38 4.00
N THR A 186 2.31 -9.63 3.66
CA THR A 186 2.10 -10.81 4.50
C THR A 186 3.45 -11.49 4.76
N PRO A 187 3.51 -12.51 5.63
CA PRO A 187 4.74 -13.30 5.78
C PRO A 187 5.22 -13.93 4.47
N GLN A 188 4.30 -14.25 3.54
CA GLN A 188 4.57 -15.00 2.32
C GLN A 188 4.87 -14.12 1.10
N VAL A 189 4.32 -12.90 1.06
CA VAL A 189 4.42 -12.03 -0.11
C VAL A 189 4.30 -10.56 0.28
N ALA A 190 4.95 -9.67 -0.45
CA ALA A 190 4.76 -8.23 -0.33
C ALA A 190 4.55 -7.59 -1.70
N VAL A 191 3.68 -6.59 -1.75
CA VAL A 191 3.33 -5.81 -2.93
C VAL A 191 3.36 -4.34 -2.53
N ALA A 192 3.98 -3.50 -3.35
CA ALA A 192 3.81 -2.06 -3.25
C ALA A 192 3.72 -1.41 -4.63
N GLY A 193 2.89 -0.39 -4.75
CA GLY A 193 2.68 0.38 -5.98
C GLY A 193 2.94 1.87 -5.79
N ALA A 194 3.26 2.54 -6.89
CA ALA A 194 3.31 3.99 -7.01
C ALA A 194 2.75 4.43 -8.37
N LEU A 195 2.15 5.61 -8.38
CA LEU A 195 1.49 6.21 -9.53
C LEU A 195 1.95 7.68 -9.61
N GLU A 196 2.56 8.09 -10.72
CA GLU A 196 2.97 9.47 -10.97
C GLU A 196 2.44 9.93 -12.32
N PRO A 197 2.04 11.20 -12.50
CA PRO A 197 1.98 12.25 -11.48
C PRO A 197 0.75 12.07 -10.58
N ALA A 198 0.96 12.07 -9.26
CA ALA A 198 -0.11 11.80 -8.30
C ALA A 198 -1.38 12.69 -8.43
N TYR A 199 -1.26 13.92 -8.95
CA TYR A 199 -2.37 14.88 -9.07
C TYR A 199 -3.03 14.93 -10.44
N ASP A 200 -2.38 14.41 -11.49
CA ASP A 200 -2.82 14.57 -12.87
C ASP A 200 -2.92 13.25 -13.66
N VAL A 201 -2.54 12.12 -13.04
CA VAL A 201 -2.61 10.78 -13.62
C VAL A 201 -3.94 10.45 -14.28
N ALA A 202 -3.91 9.74 -15.40
CA ALA A 202 -5.07 9.49 -16.23
C ALA A 202 -5.26 8.04 -16.67
N GLY A 203 -4.40 7.51 -17.54
CA GLY A 203 -4.55 6.23 -18.22
C GLY A 203 -3.98 5.04 -17.43
N ASP A 204 -3.02 5.30 -16.56
CA ASP A 204 -2.37 4.26 -15.77
C ASP A 204 -3.20 3.81 -14.56
N SER A 205 -3.20 2.49 -14.33
CA SER A 205 -3.76 1.88 -13.14
C SER A 205 -3.09 0.55 -12.82
N PHE A 206 -3.21 0.13 -11.57
CA PHE A 206 -2.87 -1.23 -11.17
C PHE A 206 -3.92 -1.79 -10.22
N ASP A 207 -4.02 -3.12 -10.17
CA ASP A 207 -4.88 -3.80 -9.22
C ASP A 207 -4.22 -5.08 -8.69
N TYR A 208 -4.55 -5.45 -7.47
CA TYR A 208 -4.14 -6.73 -6.92
C TYR A 208 -5.18 -7.27 -5.94
N ALA A 209 -5.16 -8.58 -5.74
CA ALA A 209 -5.88 -9.24 -4.67
C ALA A 209 -5.15 -10.51 -4.26
N PHE A 210 -5.10 -10.75 -2.96
CA PHE A 210 -4.55 -11.97 -2.40
C PHE A 210 -5.70 -12.84 -1.89
N ASN A 211 -5.99 -13.91 -2.63
CA ASN A 211 -7.07 -14.83 -2.37
C ASN A 211 -6.47 -16.20 -2.05
N GLU A 212 -6.65 -16.68 -0.81
CA GLU A 212 -6.03 -17.91 -0.32
C GLU A 212 -4.51 -17.89 -0.53
N ASP A 213 -4.00 -18.76 -1.40
CA ASP A 213 -2.57 -18.90 -1.74
C ASP A 213 -2.20 -18.19 -3.06
N ILE A 214 -3.15 -17.51 -3.72
CA ILE A 214 -2.95 -16.90 -5.03
C ILE A 214 -2.96 -15.37 -4.92
N LEU A 215 -1.84 -14.75 -5.24
CA LEU A 215 -1.75 -13.31 -5.45
C LEU A 215 -2.01 -13.00 -6.92
N HIS A 216 -3.10 -12.29 -7.20
CA HIS A 216 -3.43 -11.75 -8.50
C HIS A 216 -2.90 -10.32 -8.63
N LEU A 217 -2.35 -9.97 -9.79
CA LEU A 217 -1.78 -8.66 -10.12
C LEU A 217 -2.23 -8.24 -11.52
N ALA A 218 -2.53 -6.97 -11.72
CA ALA A 218 -2.72 -6.38 -13.03
C ALA A 218 -2.08 -4.99 -13.09
N MET A 219 -1.48 -4.68 -14.23
CA MET A 219 -1.06 -3.34 -14.62
C MET A 219 -1.75 -3.00 -15.93
N ILE A 220 -2.33 -1.82 -16.02
CA ILE A 220 -3.14 -1.37 -17.15
C ILE A 220 -2.72 0.05 -17.47
N ASP A 221 -2.50 0.31 -18.74
CA ASP A 221 -2.25 1.63 -19.29
C ASP A 221 -3.22 1.82 -20.47
N ALA A 222 -4.16 2.75 -20.28
CA ALA A 222 -5.17 3.07 -21.26
C ALA A 222 -4.69 4.16 -22.22
N MET A 223 -4.78 3.88 -23.53
CA MET A 223 -4.34 4.82 -24.55
C MET A 223 -5.06 6.16 -24.47
N GLY A 224 -4.28 7.21 -24.64
CA GLY A 224 -4.74 8.60 -24.68
C GLY A 224 -4.37 9.33 -23.40
N HIS A 225 -5.05 10.43 -23.12
CA HIS A 225 -4.80 11.23 -21.92
C HIS A 225 -6.11 11.77 -21.34
N GLY A 226 -6.06 12.16 -20.07
CA GLY A 226 -7.18 12.77 -19.36
C GLY A 226 -8.37 11.81 -19.17
N LEU A 227 -9.59 12.37 -19.18
CA LEU A 227 -10.78 11.66 -18.72
C LEU A 227 -11.13 10.41 -19.55
N GLY A 228 -10.87 10.43 -20.87
CA GLY A 228 -11.16 9.29 -21.75
C GLY A 228 -10.33 8.06 -21.38
N ALA A 229 -9.04 8.25 -21.16
CA ALA A 229 -8.12 7.20 -20.71
C ALA A 229 -8.53 6.70 -19.32
N ALA A 230 -8.88 7.60 -18.39
CA ALA A 230 -9.31 7.21 -17.04
C ALA A 230 -10.57 6.33 -17.02
N VAL A 231 -11.56 6.65 -17.86
CA VAL A 231 -12.78 5.85 -17.98
C VAL A 231 -12.48 4.48 -18.58
N MET A 232 -11.58 4.39 -19.57
CA MET A 232 -11.17 3.12 -20.15
C MET A 232 -10.41 2.24 -19.15
N ALA A 233 -9.44 2.81 -18.43
CA ALA A 233 -8.74 2.13 -17.34
C ALA A 233 -9.72 1.62 -16.27
N THR A 234 -10.70 2.43 -15.90
CA THR A 234 -11.79 2.04 -14.99
C THR A 234 -12.56 0.81 -15.49
N LEU A 235 -12.93 0.79 -16.78
CA LEU A 235 -13.62 -0.34 -17.38
C LEU A 235 -12.75 -1.59 -17.40
N ALA A 236 -11.48 -1.46 -17.80
CA ALA A 236 -10.53 -2.56 -17.87
C ALA A 236 -10.26 -3.18 -16.49
N VAL A 237 -10.03 -2.36 -15.45
CA VAL A 237 -9.90 -2.83 -14.06
C VAL A 237 -11.20 -3.48 -13.58
N GLY A 238 -12.36 -2.89 -13.91
CA GLY A 238 -13.66 -3.46 -13.58
C GLY A 238 -13.87 -4.85 -14.19
N ALA A 239 -13.55 -5.00 -15.47
CA ALA A 239 -13.63 -6.28 -16.20
C ALA A 239 -12.64 -7.32 -15.66
N TYR A 240 -11.41 -6.90 -15.35
CA TYR A 240 -10.41 -7.74 -14.68
C TYR A 240 -10.92 -8.24 -13.32
N ARG A 241 -11.40 -7.34 -12.45
CA ARG A 241 -11.95 -7.67 -11.14
C ARG A 241 -13.17 -8.58 -11.25
N HIS A 242 -14.03 -8.34 -12.23
CA HIS A 242 -15.16 -9.21 -12.53
C HIS A 242 -14.67 -10.63 -12.86
N ALA A 243 -13.81 -10.79 -13.87
CA ALA A 243 -13.27 -12.08 -14.27
C ALA A 243 -12.55 -12.81 -13.12
N ARG A 244 -11.74 -12.08 -12.33
CA ARG A 244 -11.08 -12.61 -11.12
C ARG A 244 -12.05 -13.15 -10.10
N ARG A 245 -13.17 -12.47 -9.84
CA ARG A 245 -14.21 -12.91 -8.88
C ARG A 245 -15.05 -14.09 -9.37
N PHE A 246 -14.94 -14.45 -10.64
CA PHE A 246 -15.49 -15.68 -11.22
C PHE A 246 -14.46 -16.82 -11.29
N ASP A 247 -13.30 -16.65 -10.64
CA ASP A 247 -12.20 -17.62 -10.60
C ASP A 247 -11.69 -18.06 -11.98
N LEU A 248 -11.77 -17.15 -12.96
CA LEU A 248 -11.35 -17.41 -14.34
C LEU A 248 -9.82 -17.46 -14.47
N GLY A 249 -9.31 -18.17 -15.49
CA GLY A 249 -7.88 -18.21 -15.83
C GLY A 249 -7.38 -16.92 -16.50
N LEU A 250 -6.07 -16.73 -16.60
CA LEU A 250 -5.48 -15.52 -17.22
C LEU A 250 -5.92 -15.28 -18.66
N GLU A 251 -6.11 -16.34 -19.45
CA GLU A 251 -6.61 -16.26 -20.83
C GLU A 251 -8.04 -15.71 -20.88
N GLU A 252 -8.91 -16.20 -19.99
CA GLU A 252 -10.30 -15.79 -19.89
C GLU A 252 -10.42 -14.38 -19.29
N MET A 253 -9.53 -14.01 -18.36
CA MET A 253 -9.44 -12.64 -17.84
C MET A 253 -9.08 -11.65 -18.95
N TYR A 254 -8.08 -11.97 -19.79
CA TYR A 254 -7.76 -11.17 -20.97
C TYR A 254 -8.98 -11.03 -21.89
N ALA A 255 -9.63 -12.15 -22.24
CA ALA A 255 -10.79 -12.12 -23.13
C ALA A 255 -11.95 -11.29 -22.56
N ALA A 256 -12.18 -11.34 -21.25
CA ALA A 256 -13.20 -10.54 -20.57
C ALA A 256 -12.88 -9.03 -20.61
N MET A 257 -11.62 -8.66 -20.36
CA MET A 257 -11.17 -7.27 -20.48
C MET A 257 -11.29 -6.77 -21.92
N ASP A 258 -10.83 -7.58 -22.87
CA ASP A 258 -10.82 -7.26 -24.30
C ASP A 258 -12.25 -7.03 -24.82
N ALA A 259 -13.16 -7.96 -24.53
CA ALA A 259 -14.56 -7.84 -24.91
C ALA A 259 -15.24 -6.62 -24.28
N ALA A 260 -14.93 -6.30 -23.02
CA ALA A 260 -15.50 -5.13 -22.35
C ALA A 260 -15.06 -3.82 -23.02
N VAL A 261 -13.76 -3.66 -23.28
CA VAL A 261 -13.21 -2.46 -23.94
C VAL A 261 -13.71 -2.36 -25.38
N ALA A 262 -13.65 -3.43 -26.16
CA ALA A 262 -14.09 -3.47 -27.56
C ALA A 262 -15.59 -3.16 -27.73
N THR A 263 -16.42 -3.51 -26.73
CA THR A 263 -17.86 -3.21 -26.77
C THR A 263 -18.16 -1.74 -26.48
N GLN A 264 -17.41 -1.13 -25.57
CA GLN A 264 -17.72 0.21 -25.06
C GLN A 264 -17.03 1.34 -25.83
N PHE A 265 -15.87 1.06 -26.43
CA PHE A 265 -15.06 2.05 -27.13
C PHE A 265 -14.96 1.77 -28.64
N THR A 266 -14.51 2.76 -29.42
CA THR A 266 -14.29 2.57 -30.86
C THR A 266 -13.04 1.74 -31.11
N ALA A 267 -12.91 1.17 -32.32
CA ALA A 267 -11.79 0.29 -32.69
C ALA A 267 -10.39 0.93 -32.61
N ASP A 268 -10.31 2.26 -32.48
CA ASP A 268 -9.04 2.97 -32.33
C ASP A 268 -8.58 3.08 -30.86
N HIS A 269 -9.41 2.68 -29.89
CA HIS A 269 -9.14 2.75 -28.46
C HIS A 269 -8.73 1.38 -27.91
N PHE A 270 -7.64 1.35 -27.16
CA PHE A 270 -7.12 0.13 -26.56
C PHE A 270 -6.41 0.46 -25.24
N ALA A 271 -6.19 -0.57 -24.43
CA ALA A 271 -5.32 -0.49 -23.27
C ALA A 271 -4.21 -1.53 -23.38
N THR A 272 -2.96 -1.13 -23.12
CA THR A 272 -1.92 -2.10 -22.85
C THR A 272 -2.16 -2.67 -21.45
N ALA A 273 -1.91 -3.96 -21.27
CA ALA A 273 -2.12 -4.58 -19.97
C ALA A 273 -1.18 -5.75 -19.72
N GLN A 274 -0.95 -6.01 -18.45
CA GLN A 274 -0.29 -7.22 -17.99
C GLN A 274 -1.03 -7.77 -16.80
N MET A 275 -1.38 -9.06 -16.86
CA MET A 275 -2.08 -9.75 -15.78
C MET A 275 -1.23 -10.92 -15.32
N ALA A 276 -1.04 -11.04 -14.03
CA ALA A 276 -0.24 -12.09 -13.42
C ALA A 276 -0.95 -12.74 -12.24
N ARG A 277 -0.58 -13.99 -11.97
CA ARG A 277 -0.91 -14.68 -10.73
C ARG A 277 0.33 -15.37 -10.18
N LEU A 278 0.54 -15.26 -8.88
CA LEU A 278 1.59 -15.95 -8.15
C LEU A 278 0.95 -16.92 -7.18
N ASP A 279 1.27 -18.20 -7.31
CA ASP A 279 1.09 -19.17 -6.23
C ASP A 279 2.18 -18.96 -5.19
N VAL A 280 1.81 -18.44 -4.02
CA VAL A 280 2.77 -18.06 -2.96
C VAL A 280 3.35 -19.28 -2.24
N ARG A 281 2.79 -20.47 -2.41
CA ARG A 281 3.32 -21.71 -1.82
C ARG A 281 4.44 -22.29 -2.67
N SER A 282 4.27 -22.27 -3.99
CA SER A 282 5.26 -22.84 -4.93
C SER A 282 6.24 -21.81 -5.48
N GLY A 283 5.91 -20.51 -5.45
CA GLY A 283 6.66 -19.47 -6.13
C GLY A 283 6.40 -19.43 -7.63
N ARG A 284 5.41 -20.17 -8.14
CA ARG A 284 5.09 -20.20 -9.57
C ARG A 284 4.35 -18.93 -9.97
N LEU A 285 5.06 -18.05 -10.66
CA LEU A 285 4.50 -16.87 -11.31
C LEU A 285 4.01 -17.24 -12.71
N GLN A 286 2.79 -16.83 -13.05
CA GLN A 286 2.26 -16.93 -14.40
C GLN A 286 1.74 -15.57 -14.86
N TRP A 287 1.91 -15.22 -16.13
CA TRP A 287 1.42 -13.95 -16.65
C TRP A 287 1.03 -14.01 -18.13
N VAL A 288 0.21 -13.03 -18.53
CA VAL A 288 -0.12 -12.69 -19.91
C VAL A 288 0.28 -11.25 -20.13
N ASN A 289 0.94 -10.98 -21.27
CA ASN A 289 1.33 -9.65 -21.68
C ASN A 289 0.53 -9.22 -22.93
N ALA A 290 -0.34 -8.21 -22.76
CA ALA A 290 -1.15 -7.59 -23.80
C ALA A 290 -0.58 -6.23 -24.21
N GLY A 291 0.60 -6.26 -24.84
CA GLY A 291 1.25 -5.07 -25.38
C GLY A 291 1.97 -4.17 -24.38
N HIS A 292 2.26 -4.67 -23.17
CA HIS A 292 2.87 -3.93 -22.07
C HIS A 292 4.39 -4.18 -21.97
N PRO A 293 5.19 -3.29 -21.35
CA PRO A 293 6.59 -3.57 -21.05
C PRO A 293 6.77 -4.87 -20.24
N ALA A 294 7.83 -5.61 -20.55
CA ALA A 294 8.14 -6.85 -19.85
C ALA A 294 8.66 -6.55 -18.42
N PRO A 295 8.17 -7.25 -17.38
CA PRO A 295 8.55 -6.95 -16.01
C PRO A 295 9.99 -7.38 -15.73
N LEU A 296 10.66 -6.66 -14.83
CA LEU A 296 12.04 -6.96 -14.47
C LEU A 296 12.07 -7.94 -13.30
N LEU A 297 12.83 -9.03 -13.43
CA LEU A 297 13.15 -9.93 -12.33
C LEU A 297 14.39 -9.44 -11.60
N LEU A 298 14.28 -9.29 -10.28
CA LEU A 298 15.38 -8.95 -9.40
C LEU A 298 15.69 -10.08 -8.43
N ARG A 299 16.97 -10.32 -8.22
CA ARG A 299 17.51 -11.22 -7.19
C ARG A 299 18.77 -10.62 -6.62
N ASP A 300 18.96 -10.74 -5.30
CA ASP A 300 20.14 -10.21 -4.60
C ASP A 300 20.43 -8.74 -4.95
N HIS A 301 19.36 -7.93 -5.04
CA HIS A 301 19.41 -6.50 -5.37
C HIS A 301 19.96 -6.17 -6.77
N ARG A 302 19.91 -7.13 -7.70
CA ARG A 302 20.32 -6.97 -9.11
C ARG A 302 19.20 -7.36 -10.04
N VAL A 303 19.10 -6.68 -11.18
CA VAL A 303 18.18 -7.10 -12.25
C VAL A 303 18.83 -8.27 -12.98
N LEU A 304 18.18 -9.44 -12.94
CA LEU A 304 18.68 -10.65 -13.59
C LEU A 304 18.25 -10.74 -15.05
N ALA A 305 16.99 -10.41 -15.32
CA ALA A 305 16.39 -10.55 -16.63
C ALA A 305 15.14 -9.68 -16.76
N SER A 306 14.78 -9.39 -18.02
CA SER A 306 13.41 -9.07 -18.40
C SER A 306 12.63 -10.39 -18.51
N LEU A 307 11.42 -10.46 -17.95
CA LEU A 307 10.53 -11.62 -18.08
C LEU A 307 9.75 -11.52 -19.40
N ASP A 308 10.46 -11.67 -20.50
CA ASP A 308 9.89 -11.59 -21.84
C ASP A 308 8.89 -12.73 -22.08
N SER A 309 7.80 -12.42 -22.77
CA SER A 309 6.71 -13.36 -23.07
C SER A 309 6.15 -13.12 -24.47
N PRO A 310 5.54 -14.12 -25.13
CA PRO A 310 4.76 -13.88 -26.34
C PRO A 310 3.69 -12.82 -26.09
N THR A 311 3.78 -11.71 -26.80
CA THR A 311 2.85 -10.59 -26.66
C THR A 311 1.54 -10.91 -27.40
N THR A 312 0.41 -10.79 -26.71
CA THR A 312 -0.92 -10.75 -27.36
C THR A 312 -1.27 -9.31 -27.73
N LEU A 313 -2.30 -9.12 -28.55
CA LEU A 313 -2.77 -7.79 -28.92
C LEU A 313 -3.22 -7.00 -27.66
N PRO A 314 -3.04 -5.67 -27.62
CA PRO A 314 -3.59 -4.85 -26.56
C PRO A 314 -5.09 -5.06 -26.39
N VAL A 315 -5.56 -4.87 -25.16
CA VAL A 315 -6.96 -5.06 -24.76
C VAL A 315 -7.85 -4.11 -25.55
N GLY A 316 -8.87 -4.63 -26.23
CA GLY A 316 -9.81 -3.89 -27.06
C GLY A 316 -9.69 -4.17 -28.56
N TYR A 317 -8.57 -4.77 -29.00
CA TYR A 317 -8.36 -5.12 -30.41
C TYR A 317 -8.94 -6.49 -30.82
N GLY A 318 -9.34 -7.32 -29.86
CA GLY A 318 -9.66 -8.71 -30.16
C GLY A 318 -8.42 -9.54 -30.46
N GLY A 319 -8.59 -10.84 -30.71
CA GLY A 319 -7.51 -11.70 -31.14
C GLY A 319 -7.67 -13.17 -30.79
N ALA A 320 -6.57 -13.90 -30.95
CA ALA A 320 -6.45 -15.27 -30.48
C ALA A 320 -6.31 -15.32 -28.95
N SER A 321 -6.53 -16.50 -28.36
CA SER A 321 -6.24 -16.72 -26.94
C SER A 321 -4.77 -16.40 -26.66
N PRO A 322 -4.46 -15.65 -25.59
CA PRO A 322 -3.08 -15.32 -25.26
C PRO A 322 -2.31 -16.55 -24.78
N VAL A 323 -0.99 -16.51 -24.93
CA VAL A 323 -0.10 -17.55 -24.38
C VAL A 323 0.27 -17.18 -22.95
N VAL A 324 -0.09 -18.03 -21.99
CA VAL A 324 0.33 -17.86 -20.59
C VAL A 324 1.79 -18.25 -20.43
N SER A 325 2.61 -17.30 -20.00
CA SER A 325 4.01 -17.53 -19.65
C SER A 325 4.13 -17.87 -18.16
N GLU A 326 5.22 -18.56 -17.79
CA GLU A 326 5.47 -18.93 -16.41
C GLU A 326 6.95 -18.85 -16.03
N TYR A 327 7.18 -18.61 -14.73
CA TYR A 327 8.51 -18.55 -14.14
C TYR A 327 8.43 -19.07 -12.70
N ALA A 328 9.41 -19.87 -12.28
CA ALA A 328 9.53 -20.34 -10.91
C ALA A 328 10.44 -19.38 -10.13
N LEU A 329 9.85 -18.56 -9.27
CA LEU A 329 10.60 -17.63 -8.43
C LEU A 329 11.40 -18.40 -7.37
N GLU A 330 12.49 -17.79 -6.93
CA GLU A 330 13.22 -18.16 -5.73
C GLU A 330 12.83 -17.25 -4.57
N ARG A 331 12.93 -17.77 -3.34
CA ARG A 331 12.58 -17.00 -2.15
C ARG A 331 13.44 -15.72 -2.08
N GLY A 332 12.78 -14.59 -1.93
CA GLY A 332 13.41 -13.26 -1.93
C GLY A 332 13.45 -12.60 -3.30
N ASP A 333 13.06 -13.30 -4.38
CA ASP A 333 12.92 -12.70 -5.70
C ASP A 333 11.89 -11.58 -5.67
N ARG A 334 12.20 -10.53 -6.42
CA ARG A 334 11.28 -9.43 -6.67
C ARG A 334 10.98 -9.32 -8.15
N VAL A 335 9.76 -8.90 -8.47
CA VAL A 335 9.35 -8.64 -9.85
C VAL A 335 8.78 -7.24 -9.91
N LEU A 336 9.41 -6.39 -10.73
CA LEU A 336 8.98 -5.01 -10.96
C LEU A 336 8.18 -4.96 -12.26
N PHE A 337 6.90 -4.67 -12.11
CA PHE A 337 6.00 -4.28 -13.19
C PHE A 337 6.05 -2.75 -13.31
N PHE A 338 6.00 -2.23 -14.53
CA PHE A 338 6.05 -0.80 -14.80
C PHE A 338 5.43 -0.47 -16.16
N THR A 339 4.90 0.75 -16.28
CA THR A 339 4.35 1.29 -17.53
C THR A 339 5.45 1.95 -18.38
N ASP A 340 5.18 2.14 -19.66
CA ASP A 340 6.15 2.70 -20.61
C ASP A 340 6.57 4.14 -20.25
N GLY A 341 5.67 4.94 -19.66
CA GLY A 341 6.00 6.27 -19.14
C GLY A 341 7.10 6.27 -18.07
N VAL A 342 7.51 5.12 -17.51
CA VAL A 342 8.74 4.99 -16.68
C VAL A 342 10.04 5.04 -17.51
N VAL A 343 10.03 4.55 -18.74
CA VAL A 343 11.23 4.45 -19.60
C VAL A 343 11.22 5.39 -20.80
N GLU A 344 10.05 5.72 -21.34
CA GLU A 344 9.90 6.51 -22.57
C GLU A 344 9.89 8.01 -22.32
N GLU A 345 9.63 8.45 -21.08
CA GLU A 345 9.59 9.87 -20.74
C GLU A 345 10.93 10.57 -21.05
N HIS A 346 10.82 11.76 -21.64
CA HIS A 346 11.93 12.64 -21.95
C HIS A 346 11.50 14.11 -21.88
N ARG A 347 12.46 15.02 -21.65
CA ARG A 347 12.23 16.45 -21.95
C ARG A 347 12.10 16.62 -23.47
N GLU A 348 11.33 17.61 -23.92
CA GLU A 348 11.24 17.94 -25.35
C GLU A 348 12.65 18.07 -25.98
N GLY A 349 12.97 17.21 -26.95
CA GLY A 349 14.26 17.16 -27.64
C GLY A 349 15.41 16.47 -26.88
N GLY A 350 15.14 15.86 -25.73
CA GLY A 350 16.09 15.06 -24.96
C GLY A 350 16.05 13.56 -25.27
N GLU A 351 17.02 12.82 -24.74
CA GLU A 351 16.99 11.34 -24.78
C GLU A 351 15.95 10.79 -23.78
N GLN A 352 15.30 9.69 -24.16
CA GLN A 352 14.47 8.88 -23.26
C GLN A 352 15.24 8.49 -21.99
N PHE A 353 14.53 8.41 -20.86
CA PHE A 353 15.12 7.90 -19.61
C PHE A 353 15.78 6.54 -19.83
N GLY A 354 15.04 5.63 -20.47
CA GLY A 354 15.55 4.37 -21.00
C GLY A 354 15.75 3.27 -19.95
N MET A 355 15.72 2.03 -20.43
CA MET A 355 15.79 0.82 -19.61
C MET A 355 17.06 0.73 -18.75
N ALA A 356 18.20 1.14 -19.30
CA ALA A 356 19.48 1.06 -18.60
C ALA A 356 19.51 1.96 -17.34
N ARG A 357 18.87 3.14 -17.38
CA ARG A 357 18.79 4.01 -16.20
C ARG A 357 17.81 3.45 -15.18
N LEU A 358 16.68 2.90 -15.63
CA LEU A 358 15.72 2.22 -14.75
C LEU A 358 16.39 1.07 -13.98
N ILE A 359 17.10 0.18 -14.67
CA ILE A 359 17.84 -0.93 -14.05
C ILE A 359 18.79 -0.41 -12.97
N ASN A 360 19.64 0.57 -13.32
CA ASN A 360 20.58 1.15 -12.34
C ASN A 360 19.88 1.74 -11.11
N LEU A 361 18.74 2.41 -11.31
CA LEU A 361 17.99 3.03 -10.25
C LEU A 361 17.33 1.99 -9.32
N VAL A 362 16.69 0.98 -9.92
CA VAL A 362 16.04 -0.14 -9.23
C VAL A 362 17.04 -0.92 -8.37
N GLU A 363 18.23 -1.19 -8.91
CA GLU A 363 19.28 -1.86 -8.15
C GLU A 363 19.81 -1.02 -6.98
N ARG A 364 19.98 0.30 -7.17
CA ARG A 364 20.40 1.21 -6.09
C ARG A 364 19.35 1.24 -4.98
N ALA A 365 18.09 1.49 -5.34
CA ALA A 365 16.98 1.51 -4.38
C ALA A 365 16.85 0.17 -3.63
N SER A 366 17.08 -0.95 -4.31
CA SER A 366 17.08 -2.28 -3.69
C SER A 366 18.23 -2.48 -2.71
N ARG A 367 19.44 -1.99 -3.01
CA ARG A 367 20.64 -2.11 -2.15
C ARG A 367 20.56 -1.26 -0.88
N ASP A 368 19.89 -0.11 -0.94
CA ASP A 368 19.68 0.74 0.23
C ASP A 368 18.72 0.11 1.26
N GLY A 369 18.14 -1.05 0.92
CA GLY A 369 17.31 -1.86 1.81
C GLY A 369 16.01 -1.19 2.22
N GLY A 370 15.33 -1.84 3.16
CA GLY A 370 14.01 -1.44 3.62
C GLY A 370 12.89 -2.31 3.05
N ALA A 371 11.69 -2.04 3.53
CA ALA A 371 10.49 -2.73 3.09
C ALA A 371 10.12 -2.33 1.64
N VAL A 372 9.35 -3.18 0.95
CA VAL A 372 9.01 -3.05 -0.47
C VAL A 372 8.42 -1.67 -0.81
N GLN A 373 7.53 -1.16 0.05
CA GLN A 373 6.91 0.15 -0.09
C GLN A 373 7.90 1.31 -0.03
N GLU A 374 8.97 1.20 0.76
CA GLU A 374 10.02 2.21 0.82
C GLU A 374 10.91 2.16 -0.43
N VAL A 375 11.16 0.96 -0.96
CA VAL A 375 11.89 0.79 -2.23
C VAL A 375 11.11 1.45 -3.38
N VAL A 376 9.81 1.18 -3.49
CA VAL A 376 8.95 1.77 -4.52
C VAL A 376 8.84 3.30 -4.36
N ARG A 377 8.64 3.80 -3.14
CA ARG A 377 8.61 5.26 -2.88
C ARG A 377 9.92 5.94 -3.28
N ARG A 378 11.08 5.35 -2.94
CA ARG A 378 12.39 5.88 -3.34
C ARG A 378 12.60 5.84 -4.85
N LEU A 379 12.16 4.76 -5.49
CA LEU A 379 12.21 4.61 -6.94
C LEU A 379 11.38 5.72 -7.61
N SER A 380 10.11 5.88 -7.22
CA SER A 380 9.21 6.93 -7.73
C SER A 380 9.82 8.33 -7.56
N ARG A 381 10.25 8.65 -6.34
CA ARG A 381 10.85 9.95 -6.01
C ARG A 381 12.11 10.23 -6.80
N THR A 382 12.99 9.24 -6.96
CA THR A 382 14.25 9.45 -7.67
C THR A 382 14.01 9.56 -9.17
N LEU A 383 13.06 8.78 -9.72
CA LEU A 383 12.60 8.90 -11.10
C LEU A 383 12.11 10.32 -11.40
N MET A 384 11.23 10.87 -10.56
CA MET A 384 10.74 12.24 -10.70
C MET A 384 11.87 13.28 -10.60
N ARG A 385 12.77 13.14 -9.64
CA ARG A 385 13.93 14.04 -9.50
C ARG A 385 14.87 14.02 -10.72
N GLU A 386 15.15 12.85 -11.27
CA GLU A 386 15.99 12.72 -12.46
C GLU A 386 15.34 13.32 -13.72
N ARG A 387 14.00 13.44 -13.74
CA ARG A 387 13.22 14.16 -14.76
C ARG A 387 13.13 15.68 -14.49
N GLY A 388 13.46 16.11 -13.27
CA GLY A 388 13.37 17.50 -12.82
C GLY A 388 11.98 17.88 -12.34
N ASP A 389 11.30 16.95 -11.66
CA ASP A 389 10.00 17.12 -11.01
C ASP A 389 8.85 17.47 -11.98
N VAL A 390 8.98 17.02 -13.23
CA VAL A 390 7.95 17.11 -14.28
C VAL A 390 7.87 15.76 -14.99
N THR A 391 6.64 15.32 -15.28
CA THR A 391 6.34 14.16 -16.14
C THR A 391 5.22 14.56 -17.07
N THR A 392 5.33 14.19 -18.35
CA THR A 392 4.33 14.46 -19.38
C THR A 392 3.44 13.25 -19.66
N ASP A 393 3.91 12.08 -19.27
CA ASP A 393 3.18 10.83 -19.29
C ASP A 393 2.98 10.24 -17.90
N ASP A 394 2.02 9.32 -17.79
CA ASP A 394 1.76 8.55 -16.59
C ASP A 394 2.87 7.51 -16.38
N ALA A 395 3.35 7.39 -15.15
CA ALA A 395 4.44 6.51 -14.79
C ALA A 395 4.06 5.71 -13.54
N THR A 396 3.85 4.42 -13.73
CA THR A 396 3.38 3.51 -12.70
C THR A 396 4.37 2.40 -12.44
N LEU A 397 4.50 2.06 -11.16
CA LEU A 397 5.40 1.02 -10.66
C LEU A 397 4.59 0.09 -9.76
N LEU A 398 4.80 -1.22 -9.90
CA LEU A 398 4.25 -2.23 -8.99
C LEU A 398 5.33 -3.27 -8.71
N LEU A 399 5.80 -3.32 -7.47
CA LEU A 399 6.84 -4.23 -7.03
C LEU A 399 6.25 -5.36 -6.20
N LEU A 400 6.45 -6.58 -6.67
CA LEU A 400 6.18 -7.83 -5.97
C LEU A 400 7.47 -8.35 -5.33
N GLU A 401 7.40 -8.87 -4.11
CA GLU A 401 8.44 -9.68 -3.46
C GLU A 401 7.84 -11.01 -2.97
N TRP A 402 8.36 -12.13 -3.45
CA TRP A 402 7.96 -13.44 -2.95
C TRP A 402 8.86 -13.87 -1.79
N ARG A 403 8.26 -14.11 -0.61
CA ARG A 403 8.99 -14.47 0.62
C ARG A 403 8.84 -15.94 1.00
N GLY A 404 7.90 -16.65 0.37
CA GLY A 404 7.60 -18.05 0.63
C GLY A 404 7.15 -18.34 2.07
N GLY A 405 7.08 -19.62 2.44
CA GLY A 405 6.65 -20.06 3.77
C GLY A 405 5.12 -20.16 3.93
N SER A 406 4.67 -20.25 5.18
CA SER A 406 3.25 -20.30 5.57
C SER A 406 2.95 -19.23 6.61
N ALA A 407 1.71 -18.73 6.61
CA ALA A 407 1.18 -17.80 7.61
C ALA A 407 0.26 -18.50 8.65
N ASP A 408 0.15 -19.84 8.64
CA ASP A 408 -0.78 -20.59 9.51
C ASP A 408 -0.54 -20.35 11.01
N HIS A 409 0.71 -20.08 11.39
CA HIS A 409 1.08 -19.76 12.77
C HIS A 409 0.34 -18.53 13.34
N LEU A 410 -0.10 -17.58 12.51
CA LEU A 410 -0.83 -16.40 12.96
C LEU A 410 -2.26 -16.72 13.42
N ALA A 411 -2.83 -17.84 12.96
CA ALA A 411 -4.16 -18.30 13.36
C ALA A 411 -4.13 -19.30 14.54
N ASN A 412 -2.99 -19.94 14.78
CA ASN A 412 -2.83 -20.98 15.80
C ASN A 412 -2.33 -20.39 17.13
N VAL A 413 -3.22 -19.72 17.85
CA VAL A 413 -2.93 -19.04 19.14
C VAL A 413 -2.74 -20.03 20.32
N ALA A 414 -2.99 -21.33 20.12
CA ALA A 414 -3.11 -22.31 21.19
C ALA A 414 -1.80 -22.60 21.97
N GLU A 415 -0.63 -22.14 21.52
CA GLU A 415 0.65 -22.39 22.21
C GLU A 415 1.12 -21.24 23.13
N GLU A 416 0.54 -20.04 23.06
CA GLU A 416 1.04 -18.86 23.81
C GLU A 416 0.26 -18.53 25.10
N LEU A 417 -0.88 -19.19 25.35
CA LEU A 417 -1.72 -18.94 26.54
C LEU A 417 -1.61 -20.03 27.62
N GLY A 418 -0.49 -20.77 27.65
CA GLY A 418 -0.21 -21.87 28.59
C GLY A 418 0.36 -21.44 29.94
#